data_AF-A0A0T2QH59-F1
#
_entry.id   AF-A0A0T2QH59-F1
#
_cell.length_a   1.000
_cell.length_b   1.000
_cell.length_c   1.000
_cell.angle_alpha   90.00
_cell.angle_beta   90.00
_cell.angle_gamma   90.00
#
_symmetry.space_group_name_H-M   'P 1'
#
loop_
_entity.id
_entity.type
_entity.pdbx_description
1 polymer ?
#
loop_
_entity_poly.entity_id
_entity_poly.type
_entity_poly.pdbx_seq_one_letter_code
_entity_poly.pdbx_strand_id
1 'polypeptide(L)'
;MVLVAVSKSYFDLVAEDLTAIEKAAPGRLRLFGRTLGRHLPNELARTLMPYDERLDQVGIAGTLIDFAARALDDFVTKIDQMVDRDVQSRLVSARLAAVPPATKRPPQRRIDDQTVRRAIRSFLADGGRGGAKALAWLRHERKLSCEQGRFAKLFREELGETAR
;
A
#
# COMPACT_ATOMS: atom_id res chain seq x y z
N MET A 1 -24.28 -8.13 -6.40
CA MET A 1 -23.40 -7.08 -5.82
C MET A 1 -22.24 -6.90 -6.78
N VAL A 2 -21.74 -5.68 -6.94
CA VAL A 2 -20.60 -5.37 -7.81
C VAL A 2 -19.45 -4.87 -6.93
N LEU A 3 -18.29 -5.51 -7.04
CA LEU A 3 -17.08 -5.19 -6.29
C LEU A 3 -16.00 -4.74 -7.27
N VAL A 4 -15.42 -3.57 -7.06
CA VAL A 4 -14.46 -2.99 -8.00
C VAL A 4 -13.20 -2.54 -7.26
N ALA A 5 -12.10 -3.26 -7.50
CA ALA A 5 -10.77 -2.83 -7.12
C ALA A 5 -10.21 -1.93 -8.22
N VAL A 6 -9.99 -0.64 -7.90
CA VAL A 6 -9.60 0.35 -8.92
C VAL A 6 -8.61 1.37 -8.37
N SER A 7 -7.61 1.72 -9.18
CA SER A 7 -6.73 2.85 -8.89
C SER A 7 -7.42 4.16 -9.27
N LYS A 8 -6.88 5.30 -8.83
CA LYS A 8 -7.38 6.61 -9.27
C LYS A 8 -7.35 6.76 -10.80
N SER A 9 -6.25 6.37 -11.44
CA SER A 9 -6.11 6.55 -12.89
C SER A 9 -7.12 5.73 -13.69
N TYR A 10 -7.46 4.53 -13.21
CA TYR A 10 -8.49 3.72 -13.86
C TYR A 10 -9.90 4.17 -13.50
N PHE A 11 -10.12 4.68 -12.28
CA PHE A 11 -11.41 5.21 -11.87
C PHE A 11 -11.86 6.35 -12.76
N ASP A 12 -10.96 7.27 -13.11
CA ASP A 12 -11.25 8.40 -14.01
C ASP A 12 -11.80 7.94 -15.38
N LEU A 13 -11.43 6.74 -15.83
CA LEU A 13 -11.88 6.17 -17.12
C LEU A 13 -13.28 5.54 -17.05
N VAL A 14 -13.73 5.14 -15.86
CA VAL A 14 -14.98 4.37 -15.68
C VAL A 14 -15.96 5.04 -14.71
N ALA A 15 -15.68 6.27 -14.28
CA ALA A 15 -16.46 6.95 -13.26
C ALA A 15 -17.94 7.14 -13.66
N GLU A 16 -18.18 7.44 -14.94
CA GLU A 16 -19.54 7.60 -15.49
C GLU A 16 -20.32 6.28 -15.45
N ASP A 17 -19.70 5.18 -15.88
CA ASP A 17 -20.31 3.84 -15.86
C ASP A 17 -20.62 3.40 -14.43
N LEU A 18 -19.68 3.60 -13.50
CA LEU A 18 -19.88 3.28 -12.08
C LEU A 18 -21.01 4.11 -11.47
N THR A 19 -21.13 5.37 -11.85
CA THR A 19 -22.23 6.26 -11.43
C THR A 19 -23.57 5.77 -11.99
N ALA A 20 -23.62 5.35 -13.26
CA ALA A 20 -24.82 4.78 -13.86
C ALA A 20 -25.23 3.47 -13.14
N ILE A 21 -24.28 2.62 -12.80
CA ILE A 21 -24.51 1.38 -12.05
C ILE A 21 -25.12 1.68 -10.67
N GLU A 22 -24.54 2.60 -9.89
CA GLU A 22 -25.07 2.95 -8.56
C GLU A 22 -26.45 3.62 -8.65
N LYS A 23 -26.73 4.41 -9.69
CA LYS A 23 -28.07 4.98 -9.93
C LYS A 23 -29.11 3.92 -10.27
N ALA A 24 -28.75 2.95 -11.13
CA ALA A 24 -29.65 1.89 -11.56
C ALA A 24 -29.95 0.88 -10.44
N ALA A 25 -28.98 0.62 -9.56
CA ALA A 25 -29.14 -0.30 -8.43
C ALA A 25 -28.40 0.20 -7.18
N PRO A 26 -29.00 1.16 -6.45
CA PRO A 26 -28.39 1.77 -5.28
C PRO A 26 -27.98 0.75 -4.22
N GLY A 27 -26.80 0.94 -3.64
CA GLY A 27 -26.29 0.07 -2.58
C GLY A 27 -25.74 -1.27 -3.08
N ARG A 28 -25.66 -1.51 -4.39
CA ARG A 28 -25.03 -2.74 -4.94
C ARG A 28 -23.55 -2.59 -5.24
N LEU A 29 -23.02 -1.37 -5.37
CA LEU A 29 -21.62 -1.09 -5.70
C LEU A 29 -20.74 -0.91 -4.46
N ARG A 30 -19.57 -1.56 -4.45
CA ARG A 30 -18.48 -1.30 -3.51
C ARG A 30 -17.18 -1.04 -4.28
N LEU A 31 -16.51 0.05 -3.93
CA LEU A 31 -15.23 0.46 -4.49
C LEU A 31 -14.11 0.23 -3.47
N PHE A 32 -12.95 -0.19 -3.97
CA PHE A 32 -11.74 -0.42 -3.19
C PHE A 32 -10.58 0.34 -3.85
N GLY A 33 -10.00 1.30 -3.13
CA GLY A 33 -8.85 2.05 -3.62
C GLY A 33 -8.40 3.13 -2.63
N ARG A 34 -7.09 3.16 -2.35
CA ARG A 34 -6.51 3.95 -1.25
C ARG A 34 -6.72 5.47 -1.39
N THR A 35 -6.65 5.98 -2.61
CA THR A 35 -6.64 7.42 -2.88
C THR A 35 -7.94 7.93 -3.50
N LEU A 36 -8.97 7.08 -3.63
CA LEU A 36 -10.21 7.42 -4.31
C LEU A 36 -11.07 8.42 -3.53
N GLY A 37 -11.03 8.39 -2.20
CA GLY A 37 -11.93 9.17 -1.33
C GLY A 37 -12.06 10.66 -1.70
N ARG A 38 -10.94 11.31 -2.03
CA ARG A 38 -10.89 12.74 -2.38
C ARG A 38 -11.27 13.08 -3.83
N HIS A 39 -11.45 12.06 -4.67
CA HIS A 39 -11.70 12.18 -6.10
C HIS A 39 -13.08 11.63 -6.50
N LEU A 40 -13.81 11.02 -5.57
CA LEU A 40 -15.12 10.44 -5.84
C LEU A 40 -16.19 11.53 -5.96
N PRO A 41 -17.07 11.46 -6.97
CA PRO A 41 -18.33 12.18 -6.97
C PRO A 41 -19.16 11.86 -5.71
N ASN A 42 -19.99 12.80 -5.28
CA ASN A 42 -20.82 12.64 -4.08
C ASN A 42 -21.72 11.40 -4.15
N GLU A 43 -22.22 11.09 -5.35
CA GLU A 43 -23.05 9.93 -5.65
C GLU A 43 -22.34 8.60 -5.34
N LEU A 44 -21.02 8.57 -5.49
CA LEU A 44 -20.20 7.37 -5.26
C LEU A 44 -19.52 7.37 -3.89
N ALA A 45 -19.59 8.46 -3.11
CA ALA A 45 -18.89 8.57 -1.83
C ALA A 45 -19.21 7.41 -0.86
N ARG A 46 -20.47 6.95 -0.83
CA ARG A 46 -20.92 5.83 0.03
C ARG A 46 -20.50 4.46 -0.49
N THR A 47 -20.06 4.35 -1.74
CA THR A 47 -19.64 3.08 -2.34
C THR A 47 -18.21 2.72 -1.96
N LEU A 48 -17.38 3.69 -1.56
CA LEU A 48 -16.00 3.44 -1.12
C LEU A 48 -15.99 2.72 0.23
N MET A 49 -15.38 1.53 0.27
CA MET A 49 -15.15 0.82 1.54
C MET A 49 -13.98 1.46 2.29
N PRO A 50 -14.06 1.63 3.62
CA PRO A 50 -13.16 2.49 4.41
C PRO A 50 -11.81 1.82 4.72
N TYR A 51 -11.16 1.25 3.70
CA TYR A 51 -9.82 0.68 3.79
C TYR A 51 -8.74 1.76 3.77
N ASP A 52 -7.74 1.62 4.63
CA ASP A 52 -6.53 2.46 4.67
C ASP A 52 -5.27 1.62 4.92
N GLU A 53 -4.12 2.26 5.17
CA GLU A 53 -2.85 1.55 5.38
C GLU A 53 -2.83 0.57 6.57
N ARG A 54 -3.82 0.59 7.47
CA ARG A 54 -3.94 -0.43 8.52
C ARG A 54 -4.21 -1.83 7.96
N LEU A 55 -4.67 -1.93 6.70
CA LEU A 55 -4.79 -3.20 5.98
C LEU A 55 -3.49 -4.02 5.99
N ASP A 56 -2.33 -3.35 5.94
CA ASP A 56 -1.02 -4.02 5.98
C ASP A 56 -0.74 -4.74 7.31
N GLN A 57 -1.52 -4.46 8.36
CA GLN A 57 -1.39 -5.08 9.69
C GLN A 57 -2.46 -6.15 9.96
N VAL A 58 -3.67 -6.00 9.42
CA VAL A 58 -4.79 -6.93 9.69
C VAL A 58 -5.00 -7.99 8.60
N GLY A 59 -4.45 -7.76 7.41
CA GLY A 59 -4.54 -8.63 6.26
C GLY A 59 -3.16 -9.07 5.77
N ILE A 60 -3.11 -9.52 4.53
CA ILE A 60 -1.83 -9.71 3.80
C ILE A 60 -1.10 -8.36 3.84
N ALA A 61 0.23 -8.28 3.81
CA ALA A 61 0.98 -7.01 3.62
C ALA A 61 1.40 -6.84 2.15
N GLY A 62 1.48 -5.61 1.63
CA GLY A 62 1.66 -5.39 0.19
C GLY A 62 2.22 -4.01 -0.19
N THR A 63 2.09 -3.69 -1.48
CA THR A 63 2.52 -2.41 -2.05
C THR A 63 1.33 -1.45 -2.23
N LEU A 64 1.60 -0.24 -2.73
CA LEU A 64 0.52 0.69 -3.09
C LEU A 64 -0.24 0.24 -4.34
N ILE A 65 0.41 -0.49 -5.24
CA ILE A 65 -0.15 -0.89 -6.54
C ILE A 65 -1.20 -1.98 -6.34
N ASP A 66 -0.91 -2.95 -5.48
CA ASP A 66 -1.80 -4.09 -5.20
C ASP A 66 -2.86 -3.78 -4.13
N PHE A 67 -2.83 -2.59 -3.50
CA PHE A 67 -3.71 -2.23 -2.37
C PHE A 67 -5.19 -2.49 -2.67
N ALA A 68 -5.68 -2.07 -3.84
CA ALA A 68 -7.09 -2.20 -4.19
C ALA A 68 -7.54 -3.67 -4.25
N ALA A 69 -6.70 -4.54 -4.82
CA ALA A 69 -6.98 -5.97 -4.91
C ALA A 69 -6.95 -6.63 -3.53
N ARG A 70 -5.98 -6.27 -2.68
CA ARG A 70 -5.88 -6.76 -1.29
C ARG A 70 -7.05 -6.33 -0.41
N ALA A 71 -7.52 -5.10 -0.59
CA ALA A 71 -8.68 -4.60 0.14
C ALA A 71 -9.94 -5.37 -0.24
N LEU A 72 -10.12 -5.66 -1.54
CA LEU A 72 -11.21 -6.50 -2.03
C LEU A 72 -11.11 -7.94 -1.48
N ASP A 73 -9.91 -8.54 -1.50
CA ASP A 73 -9.65 -9.89 -0.96
C ASP A 73 -9.99 -9.98 0.54
N ASP A 74 -9.51 -9.04 1.35
CA ASP A 74 -9.86 -8.96 2.77
C ASP A 74 -11.37 -8.80 2.96
N PHE A 75 -12.02 -7.96 2.16
CA PHE A 75 -13.45 -7.71 2.23
C PHE A 75 -14.26 -8.99 1.98
N VAL A 76 -14.00 -9.70 0.88
CA VAL A 76 -14.76 -10.91 0.54
C VAL A 76 -14.50 -12.06 1.52
N THR A 77 -13.33 -12.05 2.16
CA THR A 77 -12.93 -13.13 3.08
C THR A 77 -13.40 -12.88 4.51
N LYS A 78 -13.51 -11.61 4.94
CA LYS A 78 -13.66 -11.25 6.36
C LYS A 78 -14.96 -10.52 6.68
N ILE A 79 -15.63 -9.97 5.69
CA ILE A 79 -16.85 -9.18 5.87
C ILE A 79 -18.05 -9.98 5.36
N ASP A 80 -19.13 -9.98 6.12
CA ASP A 80 -20.38 -10.61 5.69
C ASP A 80 -20.96 -9.89 4.47
N GLN A 81 -21.28 -10.66 3.43
CA GLN A 81 -21.82 -10.16 2.17
C GLN A 81 -23.34 -10.07 2.16
N MET A 82 -24.00 -10.66 3.16
CA MET A 82 -25.46 -10.70 3.29
C MET A 82 -26.05 -9.47 3.99
N VAL A 83 -25.21 -8.67 4.65
CA VAL A 83 -25.63 -7.43 5.31
C VAL A 83 -25.55 -6.22 4.38
N ASP A 84 -26.23 -5.14 4.73
CA ASP A 84 -26.23 -3.93 3.93
C ASP A 84 -24.85 -3.23 3.89
N ARG A 85 -24.70 -2.32 2.94
CA ARG A 85 -23.45 -1.58 2.70
C ARG A 85 -22.98 -0.77 3.92
N ASP A 86 -23.88 -0.21 4.71
CA ASP A 86 -23.50 0.61 5.85
C ASP A 86 -22.98 -0.27 7.00
N VAL A 87 -23.60 -1.44 7.21
CA VAL A 87 -23.11 -2.47 8.13
C VAL A 87 -21.74 -2.98 7.66
N GLN A 88 -21.58 -3.29 6.37
CA GLN A 88 -20.28 -3.68 5.80
C GLN A 88 -19.20 -2.62 6.05
N SER A 89 -19.51 -1.35 5.82
CA SER A 89 -18.59 -0.23 6.09
C SER A 89 -18.17 -0.15 7.56
N ARG A 90 -19.12 -0.34 8.49
CA ARG A 90 -18.83 -0.41 9.93
C ARG A 90 -17.95 -1.62 10.30
N LEU A 91 -18.20 -2.78 9.71
CA LEU A 91 -17.40 -3.99 9.94
C LEU A 91 -15.95 -3.82 9.45
N VAL A 92 -15.74 -3.22 8.27
CA VAL A 92 -14.39 -2.86 7.78
C VAL A 92 -13.71 -1.90 8.76
N SER A 93 -14.43 -0.84 9.18
CA SER A 93 -13.89 0.15 10.11
C SER A 93 -13.50 -0.48 11.45
N ALA A 94 -14.34 -1.35 12.00
CA ALA A 94 -14.08 -2.07 13.26
C ALA A 94 -12.87 -3.01 13.12
N ARG A 95 -12.77 -3.72 11.99
CA ARG A 95 -11.63 -4.59 11.69
C ARG A 95 -10.31 -3.82 11.65
N LEU A 96 -10.28 -2.65 11.02
CA LEU A 96 -9.08 -1.80 10.96
C LEU A 96 -8.79 -1.10 12.30
N ALA A 97 -9.81 -0.84 13.13
CA ALA A 97 -9.62 -0.27 14.46
C ALA A 97 -8.99 -1.24 15.47
N ALA A 98 -8.95 -2.54 15.17
CA ALA A 98 -8.31 -3.55 16.01
C ALA A 98 -6.77 -3.45 16.06
N VAL A 99 -6.17 -2.65 15.16
CA VAL A 99 -4.73 -2.40 15.13
C VAL A 99 -4.43 -0.92 15.36
N PRO A 100 -3.26 -0.59 15.92
CA PRO A 100 -2.82 0.79 16.04
C PRO A 100 -2.83 1.49 14.68
N PRO A 101 -3.09 2.81 14.64
CA PRO A 101 -2.90 3.61 13.44
C PRO A 101 -1.51 3.34 12.86
N ALA A 102 -1.43 3.16 11.55
CA ALA A 102 -0.15 2.96 10.90
C ALA A 102 0.77 4.14 11.27
N THR A 103 1.91 3.82 11.88
CA THR A 103 2.91 4.85 12.18
C THR A 103 3.36 5.43 10.85
N LYS A 104 3.17 6.75 10.68
CA LYS A 104 3.76 7.45 9.53
C LYS A 104 5.25 7.14 9.55
N ARG A 105 5.73 6.40 8.55
CA ARG A 105 7.16 6.14 8.41
C ARG A 105 7.86 7.50 8.49
N PRO A 106 8.88 7.66 9.36
CA PRO A 106 9.58 8.92 9.45
C PRO A 106 10.04 9.34 8.05
N PRO A 107 9.93 10.63 7.69
CA PRO A 107 10.29 11.11 6.36
C PRO A 107 11.71 10.66 6.06
N GLN A 108 11.85 9.76 5.08
CA GLN A 108 13.14 9.24 4.72
C GLN A 108 13.82 10.28 3.82
N ARG A 109 14.93 10.85 4.30
CA ARG A 109 15.70 11.82 3.52
C ARG A 109 16.31 11.11 2.30
N ARG A 110 16.11 11.69 1.10
CA ARG A 110 16.86 11.29 -0.10
C ARG A 110 18.32 11.62 0.17
N ILE A 111 19.15 10.60 0.21
CA ILE A 111 20.59 10.73 0.42
C ILE A 111 21.35 10.51 -0.87
N ASP A 112 22.53 11.12 -0.99
CA ASP A 112 23.46 10.93 -2.11
C ASP A 112 24.10 9.53 -2.09
N ASP A 113 24.74 9.14 -3.19
CA ASP A 113 25.37 7.83 -3.34
C ASP A 113 26.50 7.62 -2.34
N GLN A 114 27.21 8.69 -1.98
CA GLN A 114 28.34 8.62 -1.05
C GLN A 114 27.88 8.23 0.36
N THR A 115 26.75 8.77 0.80
CA THR A 115 26.12 8.43 2.08
C THR A 115 25.62 6.99 2.08
N VAL A 116 25.01 6.53 0.97
CA VAL A 116 24.59 5.13 0.81
C VAL A 116 25.79 4.18 0.86
N ARG A 117 26.87 4.49 0.12
CA ARG A 117 28.11 3.70 0.12
C ARG A 117 28.73 3.62 1.52
N ARG A 118 28.78 4.74 2.25
CA ARG A 118 29.29 4.76 3.63
C ARG A 118 28.48 3.86 4.56
N ALA A 119 27.16 3.88 4.43
CA ALA A 119 26.29 3.01 5.20
C ALA A 119 26.46 1.52 4.84
N ILE A 120 26.60 1.20 3.55
CA ILE A 120 26.89 -0.16 3.08
C ILE A 120 28.22 -0.66 3.65
N ARG A 121 29.29 0.16 3.59
CA ARG A 121 30.60 -0.19 4.18
C ARG A 121 30.51 -0.45 5.67
N SER A 122 29.79 0.37 6.42
CA SER A 122 29.55 0.16 7.85
C SER A 122 28.87 -1.20 8.09
N PHE A 123 27.81 -1.52 7.34
CA PHE A 123 27.11 -2.80 7.46
C PHE A 123 28.00 -4.00 7.16
N LEU A 124 28.83 -3.92 6.10
CA LEU A 124 29.78 -4.99 5.74
C LEU A 124 30.90 -5.13 6.78
N ALA A 125 31.40 -4.01 7.31
CA ALA A 125 32.42 -3.99 8.36
C ALA A 125 31.90 -4.62 9.67
N ASP A 126 30.61 -4.44 9.98
CA ASP A 126 29.94 -5.07 11.12
C ASP A 126 29.61 -6.57 10.87
N GLY A 127 30.16 -7.18 9.81
CA GLY A 127 29.98 -8.59 9.47
C GLY A 127 28.66 -8.90 8.76
N GLY A 128 27.89 -7.88 8.38
CA GLY A 128 26.63 -8.02 7.65
C GLY A 128 26.81 -8.65 6.27
N ARG A 129 25.87 -9.52 5.87
CA ARG A 129 25.86 -10.19 4.56
C ARG A 129 24.47 -10.12 3.94
N GLY A 130 24.43 -10.02 2.60
CA GLY A 130 23.21 -10.11 1.80
C GLY A 130 22.49 -8.76 1.58
N GLY A 131 22.20 -8.44 0.32
CA GLY A 131 21.61 -7.15 -0.08
C GLY A 131 20.24 -6.87 0.56
N ALA A 132 19.39 -7.89 0.74
CA ALA A 132 18.10 -7.72 1.39
C ALA A 132 18.24 -7.33 2.88
N LYS A 133 19.18 -7.97 3.60
CA LYS A 133 19.49 -7.63 5.01
C LYS A 133 20.12 -6.25 5.12
N ALA A 134 21.04 -5.92 4.22
CA ALA A 134 21.67 -4.61 4.16
C ALA A 134 20.65 -3.49 3.89
N LEU A 135 19.70 -3.72 2.98
CA LEU A 135 18.62 -2.78 2.66
C LEU A 135 17.64 -2.64 3.84
N ALA A 136 17.31 -3.73 4.53
CA ALA A 136 16.50 -3.69 5.75
C ALA A 136 17.21 -2.89 6.85
N TRP A 137 18.49 -3.18 7.13
CA TRP A 137 19.30 -2.46 8.10
C TRP A 137 19.36 -0.95 7.80
N LEU A 138 19.60 -0.58 6.53
CA LEU A 138 19.59 0.83 6.08
C LEU A 138 18.25 1.54 6.34
N ARG A 139 17.13 0.84 6.10
CA ARG A 139 15.79 1.39 6.27
C ARG A 139 15.37 1.49 7.74
N HIS A 140 15.72 0.49 8.56
CA HIS A 140 15.27 0.37 9.95
C HIS A 140 16.22 1.07 10.93
N GLU A 141 17.53 0.83 10.84
CA GLU A 141 18.54 1.35 11.79
C GLU A 141 18.97 2.77 11.46
N ARG A 142 19.07 3.09 10.16
CA ARG A 142 19.56 4.40 9.70
C ARG A 142 18.46 5.33 9.20
N LYS A 143 17.23 4.84 9.04
CA LYS A 143 16.05 5.60 8.53
C LYS A 143 16.31 6.23 7.14
N LEU A 144 17.12 5.60 6.30
CA LEU A 144 17.52 6.14 5.00
C LEU A 144 16.68 5.53 3.87
N SER A 145 16.20 6.36 2.92
CA SER A 145 15.56 5.87 1.69
C SER A 145 16.60 5.74 0.59
N CYS A 146 16.68 4.55 0.02
CA CYS A 146 17.32 4.33 -1.27
C CYS A 146 16.39 3.46 -2.12
N GLU A 147 16.18 3.86 -3.37
CA GLU A 147 15.47 3.05 -4.36
C GLU A 147 16.17 1.71 -4.51
N GLN A 148 15.41 0.62 -4.61
CA GLN A 148 15.98 -0.74 -4.56
C GLN A 148 17.01 -0.99 -5.67
N GLY A 149 16.77 -0.49 -6.89
CA GLY A 149 17.71 -0.62 -8.01
C GLY A 149 19.01 0.14 -7.78
N ARG A 150 18.91 1.38 -7.28
CA ARG A 150 20.07 2.21 -6.91
C ARG A 150 20.89 1.55 -5.80
N PHE A 151 20.23 1.04 -4.76
CA PHE A 151 20.90 0.30 -3.69
C PHE A 151 21.60 -0.96 -4.20
N ALA A 152 20.92 -1.78 -5.00
CA ALA A 152 21.48 -3.03 -5.52
C ALA A 152 22.71 -2.81 -6.42
N LYS A 153 22.75 -1.69 -7.17
CA LYS A 153 23.94 -1.27 -7.91
C LYS A 153 25.10 -0.94 -6.96
N LEU A 154 24.89 -0.02 -6.02
CA LEU A 154 25.93 0.43 -5.08
C LEU A 154 26.44 -0.71 -4.17
N PHE A 155 25.56 -1.63 -3.77
CA PHE A 155 25.92 -2.77 -2.94
C PHE A 155 26.86 -3.75 -3.67
N ARG A 156 26.61 -4.01 -4.97
CA ARG A 156 27.50 -4.82 -5.80
C ARG A 156 28.87 -4.16 -6.01
N GLU A 157 28.87 -2.85 -6.27
CA GLU A 157 30.11 -2.07 -6.39
C GLU A 157 30.97 -2.17 -5.13
N GLU A 158 30.36 -2.08 -3.94
CA GLU A 158 31.07 -2.18 -2.65
C GLU A 158 31.49 -3.62 -2.29
N LEU A 159 30.86 -4.63 -2.88
CA LEU A 159 31.31 -6.03 -2.78
C LEU A 159 32.46 -6.36 -3.75
N GLY A 160 32.84 -5.45 -4.65
CA GLY A 160 33.83 -5.68 -5.70
C GLY A 160 33.31 -6.52 -6.87
N GLU A 161 32.01 -6.81 -6.91
CA GLU A 161 31.35 -7.53 -7.99
C GLU A 161 31.04 -6.55 -9.13
N THR A 162 32.03 -6.27 -9.98
CA THR A 162 31.82 -5.44 -11.16
C THR A 162 30.95 -6.23 -12.16
N ALA A 163 29.85 -5.63 -12.61
CA ALA A 163 28.97 -6.21 -13.60
C ALA A 163 29.76 -6.61 -14.85
N ARG A 164 29.72 -7.91 -15.18
CA ARG A 164 29.97 -8.37 -16.56
C ARG A 164 28.75 -8.06 -17.41
#